data_AF-A0A072MX07-F1
#
_entry.id   AF-A0A072MX07-F1
#
_cell.length_a   1.000
_cell.length_b   1.000
_cell.length_c   1.000
_cell.angle_alpha   90.00
_cell.angle_beta   90.00
_cell.angle_gamma   90.00
#
_symmetry.space_group_name_H-M   'P 1'
#
loop_
_entity.id
_entity.type
_entity.pdbx_description
1 polymer ?
#
loop_
_entity_poly.entity_id
_entity_poly.type
_entity_poly.pdbx_seq_one_letter_code
_entity_poly.pdbx_strand_id
1 'polypeptide(L)'
;MKRRLYSSADDMTNARRVRLFFAVTVLAVFSWFLLDTLDREARKMEEQAANLVMAQLRSALVIKGAEILLARDVSLSSYEGRNPFVLLEHHWPNYQGGCEGSLPEPGFWCFRETEPDVVGQSPVGQVVYRSRSQIKVAGRLAEPGELLAWTVEVAFSDRNHNGLRDPGERSTGLILVAKSAIGA
;
A
#
# COMPACT_ATOMS: atom_id res chain seq x y z
N MET A 1 44.40 0.27 63.95
CA MET A 1 43.86 1.16 62.90
C MET A 1 44.05 0.53 61.52
N LYS A 2 43.09 -0.26 61.00
CA LYS A 2 43.17 -0.80 59.62
C LYS A 2 41.82 -1.30 59.05
N ARG A 3 40.67 -0.78 59.54
CA ARG A 3 39.33 -1.20 59.08
C ARG A 3 38.52 -0.15 58.31
N ARG A 4 38.96 1.11 58.22
CA ARG A 4 38.16 2.18 57.55
C ARG A 4 38.41 2.36 56.06
N LEU A 5 39.50 1.81 55.49
CA LEU A 5 39.81 2.01 54.07
C LEU A 5 39.14 0.99 53.14
N TYR A 6 38.76 -0.19 53.65
CA TYR A 6 38.14 -1.24 52.84
C TYR A 6 36.68 -0.92 52.46
N SER A 7 35.95 -0.24 53.33
CA SER A 7 34.54 0.11 53.09
C SER A 7 34.35 1.19 52.02
N SER A 8 35.30 2.11 51.85
CA SER A 8 35.12 3.28 50.98
C SER A 8 35.34 2.97 49.48
N ALA A 9 36.19 2.00 49.16
CA ALA A 9 36.47 1.61 47.78
C ALA A 9 35.37 0.70 47.19
N ASP A 10 34.84 -0.21 48.02
CA ASP A 10 33.68 -1.04 47.67
C ASP A 10 32.39 -0.21 47.56
N ASP A 11 32.20 0.81 48.40
CA ASP A 11 31.04 1.73 48.28
C ASP A 11 31.08 2.54 46.98
N MET A 12 32.24 3.09 46.60
CA MET A 12 32.37 3.86 45.36
C MET A 12 32.16 3.02 44.10
N THR A 13 32.66 1.78 44.08
CA THR A 13 32.48 0.87 42.94
C THR A 13 31.05 0.35 42.85
N ASN A 14 30.39 0.05 43.98
CA ASN A 14 28.98 -0.33 44.01
C ASN A 14 28.06 0.83 43.61
N ALA A 15 28.33 2.05 44.08
CA ALA A 15 27.58 3.24 43.65
C ALA A 15 27.71 3.50 42.14
N ARG A 16 28.91 3.30 41.55
CA ARG A 16 29.13 3.41 40.11
C ARG A 16 28.38 2.32 39.33
N ARG A 17 28.36 1.08 39.83
CA ARG A 17 27.60 -0.02 39.23
C ARG A 17 26.10 0.26 39.26
N VAL A 18 25.55 0.71 40.39
CA VAL A 18 24.12 1.06 40.52
C VAL A 18 23.75 2.19 39.57
N ARG A 19 24.56 3.26 39.48
CA ARG A 19 24.33 4.34 38.51
C ARG A 19 24.36 3.85 37.07
N LEU A 20 25.27 2.93 36.74
CA LEU A 20 25.38 2.36 35.41
C LEU A 20 24.17 1.47 35.09
N PHE A 21 23.75 0.61 36.03
CA PHE A 21 22.51 -0.17 35.90
C PHE A 21 21.31 0.74 35.69
N PHE A 22 21.15 1.78 36.51
CA PHE A 22 20.06 2.74 36.35
C PHE A 22 20.09 3.42 34.99
N ALA A 23 21.26 3.88 34.54
CA ALA A 23 21.41 4.49 33.22
C ALA A 23 21.05 3.52 32.09
N VAL A 24 21.50 2.27 32.16
CA VAL A 24 21.15 1.23 31.17
C VAL A 24 19.66 0.92 31.19
N THR A 25 19.03 0.82 32.36
CA THR A 25 17.59 0.59 32.48
C THR A 25 16.80 1.74 31.87
N VAL A 26 17.18 2.99 32.16
CA VAL A 26 16.54 4.18 31.58
C VAL A 26 16.70 4.17 30.06
N LEU A 27 17.92 3.94 29.55
CA LEU A 27 18.16 3.86 28.10
C LEU A 27 17.36 2.74 27.44
N ALA A 28 17.25 1.58 28.07
CA ALA A 28 16.47 0.46 27.56
C ALA A 28 14.97 0.81 27.46
N VAL A 29 14.42 1.44 28.50
CA VAL A 29 13.01 1.88 28.52
C VAL A 29 12.74 2.94 27.45
N PHE A 30 13.62 3.95 27.35
CA PHE A 30 13.49 4.99 26.32
C PHE A 30 13.62 4.41 24.92
N SER A 31 14.58 3.52 24.68
CA SER A 31 14.76 2.86 23.39
C SER A 31 13.52 2.04 23.01
N TRP A 32 12.96 1.28 23.95
CA TRP A 32 11.74 0.52 23.72
C TRP A 32 10.57 1.42 23.35
N PHE A 33 10.37 2.51 24.10
CA PHE A 33 9.30 3.47 23.86
C PHE A 33 9.42 4.18 22.51
N LEU A 34 10.64 4.57 22.14
CA LEU A 34 10.91 5.21 20.85
C LEU A 34 10.65 4.25 19.69
N LEU A 35 11.06 2.99 19.80
CA LEU A 35 10.83 1.98 18.77
C LEU A 35 9.33 1.72 18.55
N ASP A 36 8.55 1.54 19.62
CA ASP A 36 7.10 1.34 19.49
C ASP A 36 6.40 2.55 18.87
N THR A 37 6.85 3.77 19.21
CA THR A 37 6.30 4.99 18.63
C THR A 37 6.62 5.09 17.13
N LEU A 38 7.87 4.82 16.75
CA LEU A 38 8.30 4.83 15.35
C LEU A 38 7.54 3.81 14.50
N ASP A 39 7.32 2.60 15.01
CA ASP A 39 6.56 1.57 14.29
C ASP A 39 5.12 2.00 14.03
N ARG A 40 4.47 2.63 15.02
CA ARG A 40 3.10 3.15 14.87
C ARG A 40 3.03 4.30 13.88
N GLU A 41 3.99 5.21 13.93
CA GLU A 41 4.07 6.33 12.98
C GLU A 41 4.34 5.83 11.57
N ALA A 42 5.27 4.88 11.39
CA ALA A 42 5.56 4.26 10.11
C ALA A 42 4.33 3.59 9.50
N ARG A 43 3.56 2.82 10.30
CA ARG A 43 2.28 2.22 9.86
C ARG A 43 1.27 3.26 9.38
N LYS A 44 1.12 4.34 10.15
CA LYS A 44 0.18 5.42 9.81
C LYS A 44 0.59 6.14 8.54
N MET A 45 1.89 6.41 8.36
CA MET A 45 2.42 7.04 7.15
C MET A 45 2.25 6.14 5.93
N GLU A 46 2.49 4.84 6.08
CA GLU A 46 2.26 3.86 5.01
C GLU A 46 0.79 3.84 4.58
N GLU A 47 -0.14 3.76 5.55
CA GLU A 47 -1.58 3.79 5.28
C GLU A 47 -2.00 5.07 4.55
N GLN A 48 -1.52 6.22 4.99
CA GLN A 48 -1.83 7.51 4.37
C GLN A 48 -1.26 7.62 2.96
N ALA A 49 0.00 7.22 2.76
CA ALA A 49 0.64 7.25 1.45
C ALA A 49 -0.06 6.32 0.46
N ALA A 50 -0.39 5.09 0.88
CA ALA A 50 -1.07 4.14 0.01
C ALA A 50 -2.48 4.62 -0.37
N ASN A 51 -3.24 5.16 0.59
CA ASN A 51 -4.56 5.70 0.31
C ASN A 51 -4.53 6.97 -0.56
N LEU A 52 -3.49 7.79 -0.46
CA LEU A 52 -3.30 8.94 -1.34
C LEU A 52 -3.09 8.49 -2.79
N VAL A 53 -2.21 7.51 -3.03
CA VAL A 53 -2.01 6.93 -4.36
C VAL A 53 -3.32 6.38 -4.90
N MET A 54 -4.07 5.61 -4.11
CA MET A 54 -5.37 5.08 -4.52
C MET A 54 -6.40 6.17 -4.83
N ALA A 55 -6.43 7.26 -4.06
CA ALA A 55 -7.33 8.39 -4.32
C ALA A 55 -6.95 9.09 -5.63
N GLN A 56 -5.66 9.36 -5.83
CA GLN A 56 -5.13 9.98 -7.05
C GLN A 56 -5.41 9.12 -8.29
N LEU A 57 -5.21 7.80 -8.22
CA LEU A 57 -5.52 6.89 -9.33
C LEU A 57 -7.02 6.88 -9.66
N ARG A 58 -7.90 6.89 -8.65
CA ARG A 58 -9.35 7.01 -8.88
C ARG A 58 -9.71 8.32 -9.57
N SER A 59 -9.14 9.43 -9.11
CA SER A 59 -9.34 10.74 -9.75
C SER A 59 -8.82 10.74 -11.20
N ALA A 60 -7.66 10.14 -11.46
CA ALA A 60 -7.09 9.98 -12.80
C ALA A 60 -8.07 9.26 -13.74
N LEU A 61 -8.66 8.16 -13.28
CA LEU A 61 -9.61 7.37 -14.05
C LEU A 61 -10.92 8.09 -14.33
N VAL A 62 -11.41 8.89 -13.37
CA VAL A 62 -12.60 9.74 -13.59
C VAL A 62 -12.31 10.78 -14.67
N ILE A 63 -11.15 11.45 -14.61
CA ILE A 63 -10.75 12.45 -15.61
C ILE A 63 -10.61 11.80 -16.98
N LYS A 64 -9.86 10.69 -17.08
CA LYS A 64 -9.66 9.99 -18.35
C LYS A 64 -10.96 9.41 -18.91
N GLY A 65 -11.81 8.86 -18.05
CA GLY A 65 -13.13 8.38 -18.44
C GLY A 65 -14.01 9.49 -19.03
N ALA A 66 -14.02 10.67 -18.41
CA ALA A 66 -14.74 11.82 -18.95
C ALA A 66 -14.16 12.31 -20.29
N GLU A 67 -12.84 12.34 -20.45
CA GLU A 67 -12.16 12.69 -21.70
C GLU A 67 -12.60 11.74 -22.84
N ILE A 68 -12.58 10.43 -22.60
CA ILE A 68 -12.98 9.41 -23.58
C ILE A 68 -14.46 9.57 -23.96
N LEU A 69 -15.34 9.79 -22.99
CA LEU A 69 -16.77 10.00 -23.23
C LEU A 69 -17.05 11.27 -24.07
N LEU A 70 -16.20 12.29 -23.94
CA LEU A 70 -16.32 13.54 -24.71
C LEU A 70 -15.72 13.41 -26.13
N ALA A 71 -14.62 12.67 -26.29
CA ALA A 71 -13.91 12.54 -27.57
C ALA A 71 -14.68 11.69 -28.61
N ARG A 72 -15.53 10.75 -28.16
CA ARG A 72 -16.43 9.89 -28.98
C ARG A 72 -15.76 8.97 -30.01
N ASP A 73 -14.45 9.02 -30.15
CA ASP A 73 -13.64 8.25 -31.09
C ASP A 73 -13.07 6.96 -30.48
N VAL A 74 -12.91 6.92 -29.16
CA VAL A 74 -12.38 5.76 -28.41
C VAL A 74 -13.43 5.23 -27.43
N SER A 75 -13.50 3.90 -27.26
CA SER A 75 -14.39 3.27 -26.29
C SER A 75 -13.73 3.11 -24.92
N LEU A 76 -14.52 3.24 -23.84
CA LEU A 76 -14.03 2.99 -22.47
C LEU A 76 -13.47 1.56 -22.30
N SER A 77 -14.01 0.59 -23.04
CA SER A 77 -13.58 -0.80 -23.00
C SER A 77 -12.13 -1.01 -23.44
N SER A 78 -11.55 -0.11 -24.27
CA SER A 78 -10.14 -0.24 -24.66
C SER A 78 -9.16 0.11 -23.53
N TYR A 79 -9.68 0.69 -22.44
CA TYR A 79 -8.92 1.07 -21.24
C TYR A 79 -9.11 0.10 -20.08
N GLU A 80 -9.98 -0.90 -20.22
CA GLU A 80 -10.14 -1.96 -19.25
C GLU A 80 -8.84 -2.73 -19.07
N GLY A 81 -8.46 -2.99 -17.82
CA GLY A 81 -7.19 -3.64 -17.48
C GLY A 81 -5.93 -2.86 -17.84
N ARG A 82 -6.01 -1.60 -18.31
CA ARG A 82 -4.82 -0.79 -18.59
C ARG A 82 -4.16 -0.31 -17.32
N ASN A 83 -2.88 -0.01 -17.43
CA ASN A 83 -2.11 0.57 -16.34
C ASN A 83 -2.60 1.98 -16.00
N PRO A 84 -3.17 2.23 -14.81
CA PRO A 84 -3.66 3.56 -14.45
C PRO A 84 -2.53 4.55 -14.15
N PHE A 85 -1.31 4.07 -13.86
CA PHE A 85 -0.15 4.94 -13.55
C PHE A 85 0.35 5.72 -14.78
N VAL A 86 0.08 5.24 -16.00
CA VAL A 86 0.47 5.93 -17.24
C VAL A 86 -0.60 6.90 -17.74
N LEU A 87 -1.77 6.97 -17.09
CA LEU A 87 -2.86 7.84 -17.51
C LEU A 87 -2.63 9.31 -17.13
N LEU A 88 -1.80 9.56 -16.13
CA LEU A 88 -1.36 10.90 -15.74
C LEU A 88 0.16 10.95 -15.81
N GLU A 89 0.67 12.02 -16.43
CA GLU A 89 2.09 12.37 -16.37
C GLU A 89 2.42 12.90 -14.96
N HIS A 90 2.58 11.96 -14.02
CA HIS A 90 2.90 12.24 -12.63
C HIS A 90 3.94 11.25 -12.12
N HIS A 91 4.77 11.70 -11.18
CA HIS A 91 5.70 10.82 -10.48
C HIS A 91 4.99 10.16 -9.30
N TRP A 92 4.79 8.85 -9.38
CA TRP A 92 4.09 8.09 -8.36
C TRP A 92 5.05 7.55 -7.30
N PRO A 93 4.86 7.89 -6.01
CA PRO A 93 5.73 7.40 -4.95
C PRO A 93 5.72 5.87 -4.89
N ASN A 94 6.91 5.27 -4.78
CA ASN A 94 7.12 3.84 -4.63
C ASN A 94 6.47 2.99 -5.75
N TYR A 95 6.26 3.55 -6.95
CA TYR A 95 5.84 2.79 -8.12
C TYR A 95 7.06 2.31 -8.91
N GLN A 96 7.19 1.00 -9.07
CA GLN A 96 8.36 0.33 -9.68
C GLN A 96 8.20 0.09 -11.19
N GLY A 97 7.04 0.41 -11.78
CA GLY A 97 6.75 0.06 -13.16
C GLY A 97 6.05 -1.29 -13.28
N GLY A 98 6.40 -2.06 -14.31
CA GLY A 98 5.90 -3.43 -14.50
C GLY A 98 6.42 -4.37 -13.41
N CYS A 99 5.62 -5.34 -12.97
CA CYS A 99 6.11 -6.39 -12.08
C CYS A 99 7.03 -7.32 -12.89
N GLU A 100 8.35 -7.15 -12.80
CA GLU A 100 9.37 -7.91 -13.55
C GLU A 100 9.48 -9.38 -13.07
N GLY A 101 8.44 -10.18 -13.29
CA GLY A 101 8.37 -11.60 -12.92
C GLY A 101 8.34 -11.88 -11.41
N SER A 102 8.49 -10.85 -10.57
CA SER A 102 8.47 -10.92 -9.11
C SER A 102 7.39 -10.02 -8.52
N LEU A 103 6.99 -10.32 -7.28
CA LEU A 103 6.09 -9.48 -6.50
C LEU A 103 6.77 -8.15 -6.16
N PRO A 104 6.03 -7.04 -6.02
CA PRO A 104 6.64 -5.78 -5.61
C PRO A 104 7.27 -5.92 -4.23
N GLU A 105 8.28 -5.10 -3.97
CA GLU A 105 8.84 -4.99 -2.63
C GLU A 105 7.75 -4.50 -1.65
N PRO A 106 7.82 -4.88 -0.36
CA PRO A 106 6.92 -4.33 0.64
C PRO A 106 6.93 -2.79 0.60
N GLY A 107 5.75 -2.18 0.59
CA GLY A 107 5.51 -0.73 0.49
C GLY A 107 5.60 -0.16 -0.92
N PHE A 108 5.78 -1.01 -1.94
CA PHE A 108 5.85 -0.60 -3.35
C PHE A 108 4.66 -1.09 -4.16
N TRP A 109 4.45 -0.39 -5.27
CA TRP A 109 3.44 -0.63 -6.28
C TRP A 109 4.12 -1.15 -7.54
N CYS A 110 3.50 -2.13 -8.21
CA CYS A 110 3.85 -2.49 -9.57
C CYS A 110 2.59 -2.81 -10.38
N PHE A 111 2.71 -2.81 -11.70
CA PHE A 111 1.64 -3.20 -12.61
C PHE A 111 1.95 -4.54 -13.24
N ARG A 112 1.03 -5.50 -13.11
CA ARG A 112 1.14 -6.83 -13.71
C ARG A 112 0.15 -6.94 -14.85
N GLU A 113 0.64 -7.18 -16.05
CA GLU A 113 -0.21 -7.65 -17.14
C GLU A 113 -0.47 -9.15 -16.93
N THR A 114 -1.74 -9.53 -16.87
CA THR A 114 -2.13 -10.94 -16.79
C THR A 114 -2.62 -11.34 -18.17
N GLU A 115 -2.13 -12.48 -18.66
CA GLU A 115 -2.67 -13.06 -19.89
C GLU A 115 -4.17 -13.37 -19.67
N PRO A 116 -5.01 -13.12 -20.68
CA PRO A 116 -6.44 -13.39 -20.56
C PRO A 116 -6.66 -14.90 -20.40
N ASP A 117 -7.38 -15.30 -19.35
CA ASP A 117 -7.77 -16.70 -19.08
C ASP A 117 -8.60 -17.33 -20.22
N VAL A 118 -9.20 -16.49 -21.08
CA VAL A 118 -10.05 -16.91 -22.20
C VAL A 118 -9.55 -16.28 -23.50
N VAL A 119 -9.32 -17.13 -24.51
CA VAL A 119 -8.98 -16.72 -25.88
C VAL A 119 -10.06 -15.78 -26.42
N GLY A 120 -9.70 -14.52 -26.65
CA GLY A 120 -10.61 -13.47 -27.15
C GLY A 120 -11.03 -12.41 -26.13
N GLN A 121 -10.64 -12.54 -24.85
CA GLN A 121 -10.74 -11.46 -23.88
C GLN A 121 -9.52 -10.53 -23.93
N SER A 122 -9.73 -9.25 -23.63
CA SER A 122 -8.61 -8.31 -23.49
C SER A 122 -7.77 -8.66 -22.25
N PRO A 123 -6.44 -8.53 -22.31
CA PRO A 123 -5.57 -8.79 -21.17
C PRO A 123 -5.98 -7.95 -19.95
N VAL A 124 -6.11 -8.60 -18.80
CA VAL A 124 -6.54 -7.95 -17.56
C VAL A 124 -5.28 -7.59 -16.77
N GLY A 125 -4.85 -6.34 -16.90
CA GLY A 125 -3.77 -5.80 -16.08
C GLY A 125 -4.25 -5.47 -14.67
N GLN A 126 -3.37 -5.68 -13.70
CA GLN A 126 -3.64 -5.45 -12.28
C GLN A 126 -2.56 -4.55 -11.70
N VAL A 127 -3.00 -3.55 -10.94
CA VAL A 127 -2.12 -2.81 -10.02
C VAL A 127 -1.98 -3.62 -8.76
N VAL A 128 -0.74 -3.90 -8.37
CA VAL A 128 -0.41 -4.71 -7.20
C VAL A 128 0.34 -3.84 -6.19
N TYR A 129 -0.07 -3.90 -4.93
CA TYR A 129 0.62 -3.31 -3.80
C TYR A 129 0.96 -4.40 -2.79
N ARG A 130 2.16 -4.36 -2.23
CA ARG A 130 2.53 -5.25 -1.13
C ARG A 130 2.63 -4.47 0.17
N SER A 131 1.87 -4.84 1.19
CA SER A 131 1.92 -4.14 2.48
C SER A 131 3.21 -4.41 3.23
N ARG A 132 3.81 -3.42 3.91
CA ARG A 132 4.89 -3.66 4.91
C ARG A 132 4.32 -4.01 6.26
N SER A 133 3.18 -3.43 6.58
CA SER A 133 2.58 -3.49 7.92
C SER A 133 1.10 -3.82 7.86
N GLN A 134 0.47 -4.00 9.02
CA GLN A 134 -0.98 -4.11 9.05
C GLN A 134 -1.60 -2.72 8.87
N ILE A 135 -2.23 -2.46 7.72
CA ILE A 135 -2.80 -1.15 7.35
C ILE A 135 -4.11 -1.30 6.60
N LYS A 136 -4.92 -0.23 6.58
CA LYS A 136 -6.16 -0.20 5.79
C LYS A 136 -5.98 0.54 4.48
N VAL A 137 -5.96 -0.18 3.35
CA VAL A 137 -5.84 0.42 2.01
C VAL A 137 -7.16 0.27 1.26
N ALA A 138 -7.68 1.38 0.75
CA ALA A 138 -8.92 1.40 -0.04
C ALA A 138 -10.12 0.73 0.67
N GLY A 139 -10.18 0.79 2.00
CA GLY A 139 -11.26 0.20 2.80
C GLY A 139 -11.01 -1.22 3.29
N ARG A 140 -9.99 -1.92 2.77
CA ARG A 140 -9.61 -3.29 3.16
C ARG A 140 -8.43 -3.27 4.13
N LEU A 141 -8.52 -4.05 5.20
CA LEU A 141 -7.39 -4.32 6.09
C LEU A 141 -6.46 -5.31 5.39
N ALA A 142 -5.18 -4.96 5.35
CA ALA A 142 -4.12 -5.78 4.78
C ALA A 142 -3.13 -6.18 5.88
N GLU A 143 -2.71 -7.43 5.88
CA GLU A 143 -1.69 -7.96 6.77
C GLU A 143 -0.27 -7.64 6.28
N PRO A 144 0.75 -7.65 7.16
CA PRO A 144 2.13 -7.46 6.75
C PRO A 144 2.56 -8.45 5.66
N GLY A 145 3.07 -7.93 4.54
CA GLY A 145 3.49 -8.72 3.39
C GLY A 145 2.36 -9.14 2.45
N GLU A 146 1.09 -8.89 2.79
CA GLU A 146 -0.07 -9.23 1.95
C GLU A 146 -0.04 -8.45 0.62
N LEU A 147 -0.43 -9.14 -0.45
CA LEU A 147 -0.62 -8.55 -1.77
C LEU A 147 -2.06 -8.12 -1.97
N LEU A 148 -2.22 -6.84 -2.29
CA LEU A 148 -3.47 -6.24 -2.69
C LEU A 148 -3.43 -5.96 -4.18
N ALA A 149 -4.52 -6.29 -4.87
CA ALA A 149 -4.63 -6.11 -6.31
C ALA A 149 -5.89 -5.34 -6.67
N TRP A 150 -5.79 -4.48 -7.67
CA TRP A 150 -6.91 -3.77 -8.28
C TRP A 150 -6.79 -3.81 -9.79
N THR A 151 -7.92 -3.83 -10.49
CA THR A 151 -7.94 -3.66 -11.95
C THR A 151 -8.79 -2.45 -12.33
N VAL A 152 -8.50 -1.90 -13.50
CA VAL A 152 -9.33 -0.85 -14.11
C VAL A 152 -10.49 -1.54 -14.81
N GLU A 153 -11.71 -1.21 -14.38
CA GLU A 153 -12.95 -1.71 -15.00
C GLU A 153 -13.78 -0.54 -15.54
N VAL A 154 -14.63 -0.83 -16.52
CA VAL A 154 -15.60 0.14 -17.03
C VAL A 154 -16.78 0.21 -16.07
N ALA A 155 -17.04 1.39 -15.52
CA ALA A 155 -18.27 1.64 -14.77
C ALA A 155 -19.47 1.67 -15.72
N PHE A 156 -20.60 1.17 -15.26
CA PHE A 156 -21.86 1.14 -16.00
C PHE A 156 -23.02 1.60 -15.11
N SER A 157 -24.10 2.05 -15.74
CA SER A 157 -25.35 2.39 -15.06
C SER A 157 -26.09 1.10 -14.72
N ASP A 158 -25.69 0.44 -13.63
CA ASP A 158 -26.34 -0.74 -13.08
C ASP A 158 -27.76 -0.42 -12.59
N ARG A 159 -28.77 -0.76 -13.40
CA ARG A 159 -30.17 -0.41 -13.11
C ARG A 159 -30.81 -1.37 -12.11
N ASN A 160 -30.40 -2.64 -12.12
CA ASN A 160 -30.96 -3.69 -11.30
C ASN A 160 -30.11 -4.00 -10.05
N HIS A 161 -28.99 -3.30 -9.88
CA HIS A 161 -28.07 -3.39 -8.75
C HIS A 161 -27.46 -4.79 -8.58
N ASN A 162 -27.31 -5.54 -9.68
CA ASN A 162 -26.77 -6.90 -9.65
C ASN A 162 -25.24 -6.94 -9.73
N GLY A 163 -24.57 -5.80 -9.95
CA GLY A 163 -23.12 -5.69 -10.10
C GLY A 163 -22.57 -6.30 -11.39
N LEU A 164 -23.45 -6.68 -12.33
CA LEU A 164 -23.11 -7.27 -13.62
C LEU A 164 -23.58 -6.34 -14.73
N ARG A 165 -22.76 -6.19 -15.77
CA ARG A 165 -23.13 -5.35 -16.90
C ARG A 165 -24.18 -6.04 -17.78
N ASP A 166 -25.37 -5.45 -17.87
CA ASP A 166 -26.44 -5.97 -18.72
C ASP A 166 -26.36 -5.43 -20.17
N PRO A 167 -26.86 -6.19 -21.17
CA PRO A 167 -27.00 -5.71 -22.54
C PRO A 167 -27.84 -4.44 -22.60
N GLY A 168 -27.26 -3.35 -23.12
CA GLY A 168 -27.92 -2.04 -23.24
C GLY A 168 -27.64 -1.07 -22.10
N GLU A 169 -26.94 -1.50 -21.04
CA GLU A 169 -26.45 -0.57 -20.03
C GLU A 169 -25.32 0.29 -20.55
N ARG A 170 -25.45 1.59 -20.28
CA ARG A 170 -24.50 2.60 -20.73
C ARG A 170 -23.27 2.57 -19.82
N SER A 171 -22.10 2.54 -20.44
CA SER A 171 -20.84 2.81 -19.77
C SER A 171 -20.81 4.27 -19.31
N THR A 172 -20.40 4.49 -18.06
CA THR A 172 -20.44 5.78 -17.38
C THR A 172 -19.04 6.31 -17.03
N GLY A 173 -18.00 5.48 -17.08
CA GLY A 173 -16.62 5.90 -16.82
C GLY A 173 -15.67 4.73 -16.57
N LEU A 174 -14.56 5.01 -15.90
CA LEU A 174 -13.56 4.03 -15.46
C LEU A 174 -13.45 4.03 -13.94
N ILE A 175 -13.28 2.85 -13.34
CA ILE A 175 -13.16 2.66 -11.89
C ILE A 175 -12.05 1.65 -11.53
N LEU A 176 -11.53 1.75 -10.31
CA LEU A 176 -10.62 0.76 -9.73
C LEU A 176 -11.40 -0.22 -8.85
N VAL A 177 -11.39 -1.50 -9.24
CA VAL A 177 -12.09 -2.57 -8.54
C VAL A 177 -11.06 -3.49 -7.88
N ALA A 178 -11.26 -3.77 -6.59
CA ALA A 178 -10.40 -4.66 -5.84
C ALA A 178 -10.58 -6.10 -6.33
N LYS A 179 -9.47 -6.80 -6.54
CA LYS A 179 -9.46 -8.24 -6.84
C LYS A 179 -9.13 -9.03 -5.57
N SER A 180 -9.54 -10.30 -5.56
CA SER A 180 -9.15 -11.25 -4.51
C SER A 180 -7.62 -11.28 -4.39
N ALA A 181 -7.11 -11.43 -3.18
CA ALA A 181 -5.67 -11.46 -2.95
C ALA A 181 -5.00 -12.48 -3.88
N ILE A 182 -3.94 -12.05 -4.55
CA ILE A 182 -3.09 -12.94 -5.34
C ILE A 182 -2.40 -13.83 -4.31
N GLY A 183 -2.77 -15.11 -4.26
CA GLY A 183 -2.06 -16.11 -3.45
C GLY A 183 -0.58 -16.09 -3.81
N ALA A 184 0.27 -16.04 -2.79
CA ALA A 184 1.72 -16.13 -2.92
C ALA A 184 2.15 -17.50 -3.45
#